data_AF-A0A3A6FFL3-F1
#
_entry.id   AF-A0A3A6FFL3-F1
#
_cell.length_a   1.000
_cell.length_b   1.000
_cell.length_c   1.000
_cell.angle_alpha   90.00
_cell.angle_beta   90.00
_cell.angle_gamma   90.00
#
_symmetry.space_group_name_H-M   'P 1'
#
loop_
_entity.id
_entity.type
_entity.pdbx_description
1 polymer ?
#
loop_
_entity_poly.entity_id
_entity_poly.type
_entity_poly.pdbx_seq_one_letter_code
_entity_poly.pdbx_strand_id
1 'polypeptide(L)'
;MWLLGSIFIITSLLVLYLKYRVVFTGEKCKGKIIDIVEQNAGYSVGGVNVKKHAYIVKIKNKKYYTAHGCFFLSLGKRKVGKEISVFKNEKYGNEVFKCFDFRIEVVALLVFLFGVFIIYSGLR
;
A
#
# COMPACT_ATOMS: atom_id res chain seq x y z
N MET A 1 -15.07 -25.37 5.13
CA MET A 1 -13.77 -24.67 5.42
C MET A 1 -12.99 -24.36 4.16
N TRP A 2 -12.98 -25.24 3.16
CA TRP A 2 -12.34 -25.00 1.85
C TRP A 2 -12.70 -23.66 1.20
N LEU A 3 -14.00 -23.36 1.04
CA LEU A 3 -14.47 -22.13 0.41
C LEU A 3 -13.92 -20.87 1.11
N LEU A 4 -13.92 -20.85 2.45
CA LEU A 4 -13.43 -19.74 3.25
C LEU A 4 -11.91 -19.55 3.07
N GLY A 5 -11.12 -20.63 3.11
CA GLY A 5 -9.68 -20.52 2.90
C GLY A 5 -9.33 -20.12 1.46
N SER A 6 -10.10 -20.56 0.47
CA SER A 6 -9.96 -20.10 -0.92
C SER A 6 -10.21 -18.59 -1.06
N ILE A 7 -11.20 -18.03 -0.35
CA ILE A 7 -11.44 -16.58 -0.32
C ILE A 7 -10.20 -15.84 0.19
N PHE A 8 -9.62 -16.28 1.32
CA PHE A 8 -8.40 -15.65 1.86
C PHE A 8 -7.22 -15.70 0.88
N ILE A 9 -7.01 -16.85 0.22
CA ILE A 9 -5.97 -16.98 -0.80
C ILE A 9 -6.21 -16.00 -1.95
N ILE A 10 -7.42 -15.95 -2.51
CA ILE A 10 -7.76 -15.03 -3.61
C ILE A 10 -7.57 -13.57 -3.17
N THR A 11 -8.03 -13.21 -1.96
CA THR A 11 -7.84 -11.85 -1.41
C THR A 11 -6.38 -11.49 -1.29
N SER A 12 -5.51 -12.40 -0.81
CA SER A 12 -4.08 -12.14 -0.71
C SER A 12 -3.43 -11.84 -2.07
N LEU A 13 -3.79 -12.62 -3.09
CA LEU A 13 -3.31 -12.44 -4.46
C LEU A 13 -3.83 -11.13 -5.06
N LEU A 14 -5.09 -10.77 -4.80
CA LEU A 14 -5.69 -9.52 -5.26
C LEU A 14 -4.95 -8.31 -4.70
N VAL A 15 -4.61 -8.31 -3.41
CA VAL A 15 -3.87 -7.21 -2.78
C VAL A 15 -2.47 -7.07 -3.40
N LEU A 16 -1.77 -8.18 -3.66
CA LEU A 16 -0.49 -8.16 -4.37
C LEU A 16 -0.66 -7.62 -5.80
N TYR A 17 -1.65 -8.10 -6.53
CA TYR A 17 -1.94 -7.64 -7.89
C TYR A 17 -2.17 -6.12 -7.94
N LEU A 18 -2.94 -5.57 -6.99
CA LEU A 18 -3.22 -4.13 -6.93
C LEU A 18 -1.97 -3.27 -6.74
N LYS A 19 -0.98 -3.75 -5.98
CA LYS A 19 0.32 -3.09 -5.86
C LYS A 19 1.16 -3.28 -7.13
N TYR A 20 1.31 -4.52 -7.57
CA TYR A 20 2.28 -4.86 -8.61
C TYR A 20 1.85 -4.44 -10.01
N ARG A 21 0.55 -4.25 -10.28
CA ARG A 21 0.09 -3.60 -11.52
C ARG A 21 0.68 -2.19 -11.66
N VAL A 22 0.89 -1.47 -10.56
CA VAL A 22 1.48 -0.12 -10.57
C VAL A 22 3.00 -0.20 -10.64
N VAL A 23 3.61 -1.12 -9.89
CA VAL A 23 5.07 -1.29 -9.83
C VAL A 23 5.65 -1.79 -11.16
N PHE A 24 5.06 -2.83 -11.77
CA PHE A 24 5.60 -3.43 -12.99
C PHE A 24 5.40 -2.59 -14.25
N THR A 25 4.32 -1.81 -14.30
CA THR A 25 4.03 -0.95 -15.47
C THR A 25 4.40 0.52 -15.21
N GLY A 26 4.96 0.81 -14.05
CA GLY A 26 5.32 2.16 -13.62
C GLY A 26 6.77 2.53 -13.88
N GLU A 27 7.02 3.83 -13.99
CA GLU A 27 8.36 4.38 -14.10
C GLU A 27 8.99 4.53 -12.72
N LYS A 28 10.24 4.06 -12.57
CA LYS A 28 11.04 4.32 -11.37
C LYS A 28 11.57 5.75 -11.40
N CYS A 29 11.31 6.52 -10.36
CA CYS A 29 11.72 7.92 -10.23
C CYS A 29 12.23 8.23 -8.82
N LYS A 30 13.08 9.25 -8.70
CA LYS A 30 13.41 9.88 -7.41
C LYS A 30 12.46 11.06 -7.18
N GLY A 31 12.00 11.21 -5.94
CA GLY A 31 11.18 12.33 -5.52
C GLY A 31 11.52 12.78 -4.11
N LYS A 32 11.28 14.06 -3.81
CA LYS A 32 11.53 14.63 -2.48
C LYS A 32 10.23 14.65 -1.70
N ILE A 33 10.26 14.15 -0.46
CA ILE A 33 9.13 14.31 0.46
C ILE A 33 9.07 15.78 0.85
N ILE A 34 7.96 16.44 0.56
CA ILE A 34 7.77 17.86 0.88
C ILE A 34 6.84 18.08 2.06
N ASP A 35 5.90 17.17 2.30
CA ASP A 35 4.96 17.28 3.41
C ASP A 35 4.23 15.94 3.67
N ILE A 36 3.30 15.92 4.63
CA ILE A 36 2.40 14.82 4.97
C ILE A 36 0.96 15.34 4.97
N VAL A 37 0.05 14.58 4.36
CA VAL A 37 -1.37 14.92 4.29
C VAL A 37 -2.24 13.75 4.78
N GLU A 38 -3.36 14.05 5.41
CA GLU A 38 -4.42 13.07 5.66
C GLU A 38 -5.26 12.85 4.40
N GLN A 39 -5.35 11.61 3.93
CA GLN A 39 -6.22 11.20 2.85
C GLN A 39 -7.28 10.24 3.35
N ASN A 40 -8.52 10.40 2.89
CA ASN A 40 -9.57 9.42 3.13
C ASN A 40 -9.23 8.12 2.41
N ALA A 41 -9.36 7.00 3.10
CA ALA A 41 -9.06 5.67 2.56
C ALA A 41 -10.21 5.07 1.73
N GLY A 42 -11.33 5.81 1.60
CA GLY A 42 -12.50 5.39 0.81
C GLY A 42 -13.44 4.41 1.52
N TYR A 43 -13.23 4.17 2.82
CA TYR A 43 -14.11 3.35 3.65
C TYR A 43 -14.23 3.92 5.06
N SER A 44 -15.27 3.50 5.78
CA SER A 44 -15.54 3.90 7.16
C SER A 44 -15.66 2.69 8.08
N VAL A 45 -15.34 2.88 9.36
CA VAL A 45 -15.49 1.86 10.42
C VAL A 45 -16.28 2.50 11.54
N GLY A 46 -17.43 1.91 11.90
CA GLY A 46 -18.33 2.48 12.93
C GLY A 46 -18.83 3.89 12.60
N GLY A 47 -19.04 4.20 11.31
CA GLY A 47 -19.45 5.53 10.85
C GLY A 47 -18.31 6.56 10.74
N VAL A 48 -17.10 6.22 11.15
CA VAL A 48 -15.93 7.10 11.07
C VAL A 48 -15.12 6.79 9.81
N ASN A 49 -14.91 7.80 8.95
CA ASN A 49 -14.07 7.65 7.75
C ASN A 49 -12.62 7.35 8.15
N VAL A 50 -12.08 6.26 7.60
CA VAL A 50 -10.68 5.90 7.85
C VAL A 50 -9.78 6.81 7.03
N LYS A 51 -8.81 7.40 7.71
CA LYS A 51 -7.82 8.30 7.11
C LYS A 51 -6.43 7.66 7.15
N LYS A 52 -5.64 7.92 6.11
CA LYS A 52 -4.21 7.56 6.02
C LYS A 52 -3.35 8.83 5.99
N HIS A 53 -2.20 8.81 6.64
CA HIS A 53 -1.20 9.87 6.53
C HIS A 53 -0.25 9.61 5.36
N ALA A 54 -0.54 10.15 4.18
CA ALA A 54 0.29 9.99 2.99
C ALA A 54 1.40 11.06 2.93
N TYR A 55 2.60 10.68 2.48
CA TYR A 55 3.61 11.67 2.14
C TYR A 55 3.27 12.32 0.80
N ILE A 56 3.42 13.65 0.75
CA ILE A 56 3.46 14.39 -0.50
C ILE A 56 4.88 14.32 -1.06
N VAL A 57 5.02 13.73 -2.24
CA VAL A 57 6.28 13.55 -2.94
C VAL A 57 6.29 14.46 -4.15
N LYS A 58 7.22 15.41 -4.19
CA LYS A 58 7.46 16.24 -5.37
C LYS A 58 8.39 15.50 -6.32
N ILE A 59 7.89 15.22 -7.52
CA ILE A 59 8.66 14.64 -8.62
C ILE A 59 8.60 15.65 -9.77
N LYS A 60 9.75 16.22 -10.14
CA LYS A 60 9.81 17.39 -11.04
C LYS A 60 8.87 18.50 -10.54
N ASN A 61 7.89 18.93 -11.34
CA ASN A 61 6.91 19.97 -10.99
C ASN A 61 5.54 19.41 -10.56
N LYS A 62 5.37 18.09 -10.47
CA LYS A 62 4.09 17.47 -10.05
C LYS A 62 4.19 16.93 -8.61
N LYS A 63 3.06 16.95 -7.90
CA LYS A 63 2.91 16.38 -6.56
C LYS A 63 2.22 15.03 -6.66
N TYR A 64 2.77 14.05 -5.95
CA TYR A 64 2.25 12.69 -5.84
C TYR A 64 2.07 12.32 -4.37
N TYR A 65 1.30 11.27 -4.11
CA TYR A 65 1.01 10.79 -2.76
C TYR A 65 1.45 9.34 -2.59
N THR A 66 2.14 9.02 -1.51
CA THR A 66 2.52 7.62 -1.25
C THR A 66 1.30 6.78 -0.89
N ALA A 67 1.20 5.57 -1.45
CA ALA A 67 0.07 4.66 -1.18
C ALA A 67 -0.10 4.33 0.32
N HIS A 68 0.99 4.01 1.04
CA HIS A 68 0.96 3.55 2.44
C HIS A 68 1.45 4.56 3.47
N GLY A 69 2.07 5.67 3.04
CA GLY A 69 2.37 6.78 3.92
C GLY A 69 3.17 6.45 5.19
N CYS A 70 2.84 7.13 6.28
CA CYS A 70 3.43 6.94 7.61
C CYS A 70 2.41 6.43 8.62
N PHE A 71 2.81 5.48 9.46
CA PHE A 71 2.00 5.03 10.61
C PHE A 71 2.06 6.04 11.76
N PHE A 72 3.25 6.55 12.05
CA PHE A 72 3.47 7.54 13.10
C PHE A 72 3.82 8.89 12.50
N LEU A 73 2.97 9.89 12.74
CA LEU A 73 3.15 11.24 12.21
C LEU A 73 4.46 11.87 12.68
N SER A 74 4.84 11.69 13.95
CA SER A 74 6.08 12.22 14.52
C SER A 74 7.33 11.72 13.79
N LEU A 75 7.40 10.41 13.51
CA LEU A 75 8.48 9.79 12.73
C LEU A 75 8.41 10.18 11.27
N GLY A 76 7.20 10.37 10.73
CA GLY A 76 7.01 10.81 9.36
C GLY A 76 7.55 12.22 9.12
N LYS A 77 7.26 13.16 10.03
CA LYS A 77 7.75 14.55 9.94
C LYS A 77 9.28 14.63 9.83
N ARG A 78 10.01 13.74 10.51
CA ARG A 78 11.48 13.63 10.42
C ARG A 78 11.99 13.18 9.03
N LYS A 79 11.12 12.68 8.16
CA LYS A 79 11.46 12.28 6.78
C LYS A 79 11.13 13.36 5.75
N VAL A 80 10.47 14.46 6.14
CA VAL A 80 10.26 15.61 5.26
C VAL A 80 11.63 16.17 4.86
N GLY A 81 11.76 16.50 3.57
CA GLY A 81 13.02 16.92 2.95
C GLY A 81 13.89 15.78 2.42
N LYS A 82 13.63 14.52 2.76
CA LYS A 82 14.40 13.37 2.24
C LYS A 82 13.99 12.99 0.83
N GLU A 83 14.96 12.58 0.03
CA GLU A 83 14.70 11.94 -1.26
C GLU A 83 14.36 10.46 -1.08
N ILE A 84 13.39 10.00 -1.86
CA ILE A 84 12.97 8.60 -1.91
C ILE A 84 12.87 8.13 -3.36
N SER A 85 13.15 6.85 -3.59
CA SER A 85 12.85 6.19 -4.86
C SER A 85 11.44 5.59 -4.83
N VAL A 86 10.64 5.93 -5.84
CA VAL A 86 9.26 5.49 -5.98
C VAL A 86 8.97 5.03 -7.41
N PHE A 87 8.00 4.15 -7.56
CA PHE A 87 7.33 3.84 -8.81
C PHE A 87 6.11 4.76 -8.96
N LYS A 88 6.01 5.43 -10.09
CA LYS A 88 4.84 6.22 -10.48
C LYS A 88 4.20 5.60 -11.72
N ASN A 89 2.87 5.66 -11.80
CA ASN A 89 2.16 5.32 -13.03
C ASN A 89 0.93 6.21 -13.15
N GLU A 90 0.95 7.14 -14.12
CA GLU A 90 -0.12 8.12 -14.29
C GLU A 90 -1.46 7.47 -14.68
N LYS A 91 -1.46 6.24 -15.23
CA LYS A 91 -2.68 5.46 -15.50
C LYS A 91 -3.50 5.21 -14.23
N TYR A 92 -2.85 5.15 -13.08
CA TYR A 92 -3.48 4.88 -11.78
C TYR A 92 -3.54 6.13 -10.89
N GLY A 93 -3.45 7.31 -11.50
CA GLY A 93 -3.55 8.60 -10.82
C GLY A 93 -2.24 9.05 -10.17
N ASN A 94 -2.37 9.82 -9.09
CA ASN A 94 -1.24 10.49 -8.45
C ASN A 94 -0.66 9.68 -7.28
N GLU A 95 -1.00 8.40 -7.15
CA GLU A 95 -0.42 7.52 -6.14
C GLU A 95 0.92 6.93 -6.58
N VAL A 96 1.87 6.88 -5.66
CA VAL A 96 3.20 6.33 -5.88
C VAL A 96 3.55 5.27 -4.85
N PHE A 97 4.28 4.24 -5.27
CA PHE A 97 4.75 3.16 -4.42
C PHE A 97 6.23 3.33 -4.16
N LYS A 98 6.64 3.31 -2.89
CA LYS A 98 8.06 3.31 -2.56
C LYS A 98 8.70 2.01 -3.05
N CYS A 99 9.90 2.09 -3.64
CA CYS A 99 10.55 0.91 -4.21
C CYS A 99 10.79 -0.22 -3.19
N PHE A 100 11.09 0.14 -1.94
CA PHE A 100 11.28 -0.80 -0.84
C PHE A 100 10.21 -0.57 0.22
N ASP A 101 9.01 -1.08 -0.05
CA ASP A 101 7.89 -1.12 0.89
C ASP A 101 7.29 -2.52 0.87
N PHE A 102 7.72 -3.39 1.77
CA PHE A 102 7.32 -4.79 1.83
C PHE A 102 6.04 -5.03 2.66
N ARG A 103 5.38 -3.96 3.13
CA ARG A 103 4.25 -4.08 4.06
C ARG A 103 3.10 -4.90 3.47
N ILE A 104 2.79 -4.66 2.20
CA ILE A 104 1.73 -5.39 1.50
C ILE A 104 2.11 -6.85 1.29
N GLU A 105 3.36 -7.14 0.98
CA GLU A 105 3.87 -8.50 0.80
C GLU A 105 3.77 -9.29 2.11
N VAL A 106 4.13 -8.69 3.24
CA VAL A 106 3.99 -9.31 4.55
C VAL A 106 2.53 -9.57 4.89
N VAL A 107 1.64 -8.58 4.70
CA VAL A 107 0.20 -8.75 4.96
C VAL A 107 -0.39 -9.83 4.04
N ALA A 108 -0.06 -9.81 2.75
CA ALA A 108 -0.54 -10.80 1.81
C ALA A 108 -0.04 -12.21 2.16
N LEU A 109 1.23 -12.37 2.55
CA LEU A 109 1.78 -13.65 2.98
C LEU A 109 1.06 -14.20 4.21
N LEU A 110 0.80 -13.37 5.22
CA LEU A 110 0.07 -13.79 6.43
C LEU A 110 -1.35 -14.22 6.09
N VAL A 111 -2.05 -13.46 5.26
CA VAL A 111 -3.43 -13.79 4.81
C VAL A 111 -3.44 -15.07 3.98
N PHE A 112 -2.45 -15.26 3.11
CA PHE A 112 -2.30 -16.46 2.31
C PHE A 112 -2.08 -17.70 3.19
N LEU A 113 -1.13 -17.64 4.13
CA LEU A 113 -0.83 -18.73 5.06
C LEU A 113 -2.05 -19.07 5.92
N PHE A 114 -2.80 -18.06 6.36
CA PHE A 114 -4.04 -18.26 7.10
C PHE A 114 -5.11 -18.98 6.26
N GLY A 115 -5.26 -18.61 4.98
CA GLY A 115 -6.16 -19.31 4.06
C GLY A 115 -5.79 -20.77 3.85
N VAL A 116 -4.49 -21.06 3.66
CA VAL A 116 -3.97 -22.43 3.56
C VAL A 116 -4.23 -23.21 4.85
N PHE A 117 -4.00 -22.61 6.01
CA PHE A 117 -4.24 -23.22 7.31
C PHE A 117 -5.72 -23.59 7.51
N ILE A 118 -6.66 -22.72 7.10
CA ILE A 118 -8.10 -23.00 7.16
C ILE A 118 -8.48 -24.19 6.27
N ILE A 119 -7.96 -24.25 5.04
CA ILE A 119 -8.20 -25.39 4.14
C ILE A 119 -7.66 -26.67 4.77
N TYR A 120 -6.40 -26.66 5.21
CA TYR A 120 -5.75 -27.82 5.83
C TYR A 120 -6.49 -28.31 7.08
N SER A 121 -6.91 -27.40 7.95
CA SER A 121 -7.63 -27.76 9.18
C SER A 121 -9.03 -28.31 8.92
N GLY A 122 -9.64 -27.99 7.76
CA GLY A 122 -10.95 -28.53 7.39
C GLY A 122 -10.90 -29.77 6.50
N LEU A 123 -9.69 -30.22 6.15
CA LEU A 123 -9.41 -31.50 5.49
C LEU A 123 -9.23 -32.64 6.51
N ARG A 124 -8.82 -32.28 7.72
CA ARG A 124 -8.66 -33.17 8.88
C ARG A 124 -9.98 -33.32 9.62
#